data_AF-A0A357T0A7-F1
#
_entry.id   AF-A0A357T0A7-F1
#
_cell.length_a   1.000
_cell.length_b   1.000
_cell.length_c   1.000
_cell.angle_alpha   90.00
_cell.angle_beta   90.00
_cell.angle_gamma   90.00
#
_symmetry.space_group_name_H-M   'P 1'
#
loop_
_entity.id
_entity.type
_entity.pdbx_description
1 polymer ?
#
loop_
_entity_poly.entity_id
_entity_poly.type
_entity_poly.pdbx_seq_one_letter_code
_entity_poly.pdbx_strand_id
1 'polypeptide(L)'
;MPDEAAACFGRLLGDLFVYDPQDFWAKHLYATGAALGKFIYLMDACLDLEADRKHHRYNPLLGTDAADDQEYQLDLLTMLISDCTLEFEKLPILQDVEILRNILFSGVWQKYKMATDPRREGQQA
;
A
#
# COMPACT_ATOMS: atom_id res chain seq x y z
N MET A 1 13.54 11.39 -1.98
CA MET A 1 13.24 10.66 -0.71
C MET A 1 12.22 9.55 -0.99
N PRO A 2 12.16 8.47 -0.18
CA PRO A 2 11.20 7.36 -0.34
C PRO A 2 9.76 7.85 -0.57
N ASP A 3 9.42 8.93 0.12
CA ASP A 3 8.13 9.62 0.05
C ASP A 3 7.79 10.21 -1.31
N GLU A 4 8.77 10.65 -2.12
CA GLU A 4 8.47 11.38 -3.36
C GLU A 4 7.98 10.46 -4.47
N ALA A 5 8.59 9.28 -4.60
CA ALA A 5 8.19 8.28 -5.59
C ALA A 5 6.84 7.68 -5.21
N ALA A 6 6.66 7.33 -3.93
CA ALA A 6 5.37 6.89 -3.40
C ALA A 6 4.28 7.97 -3.58
N ALA A 7 4.59 9.24 -3.29
CA ALA A 7 3.66 10.34 -3.50
C ALA A 7 3.33 10.56 -4.98
N CYS A 8 4.30 10.38 -5.89
CA CYS A 8 4.05 10.48 -7.32
C CYS A 8 3.09 9.39 -7.82
N PHE A 9 3.33 8.14 -7.43
CA PHE A 9 2.45 7.04 -7.78
C PHE A 9 1.07 7.18 -7.11
N GLY A 10 1.04 7.67 -5.87
CA GLY A 10 -0.19 8.07 -5.18
C GLY A 10 -0.99 9.09 -5.99
N ARG A 11 -0.39 10.22 -6.40
CA ARG A 11 -1.10 11.23 -7.22
C ARG A 11 -1.67 10.63 -8.51
N LEU A 12 -0.89 9.81 -9.21
CA LEU A 12 -1.33 9.11 -10.42
C LEU A 12 -2.55 8.23 -10.16
N LEU A 13 -2.55 7.44 -9.09
CA LEU A 13 -3.68 6.57 -8.77
C LEU A 13 -4.88 7.37 -8.23
N GLY A 14 -4.64 8.47 -7.53
CA GLY A 14 -5.69 9.41 -7.12
C GLY A 14 -6.42 10.01 -8.32
N ASP A 15 -5.69 10.48 -9.33
CA ASP A 15 -6.28 10.99 -10.58
C ASP A 15 -7.07 9.89 -11.30
N LEU A 16 -6.56 8.65 -11.33
CA LEU A 16 -7.24 7.51 -11.95
C LEU A 16 -8.57 7.16 -11.28
N PHE A 17 -8.67 7.34 -9.96
CA PHE A 17 -9.89 7.04 -9.20
C PHE A 17 -11.01 8.06 -9.44
N VAL A 18 -10.69 9.26 -9.92
CA VAL A 18 -11.68 10.30 -10.22
C VAL A 18 -12.14 10.15 -11.66
N TYR A 19 -13.27 9.48 -11.85
CA TYR A 19 -13.87 9.35 -13.18
C TYR A 19 -14.41 10.70 -13.71
N ASP A 20 -15.11 11.45 -12.86
CA ASP A 20 -15.59 12.80 -13.17
C ASP A 20 -15.04 13.81 -12.15
N PRO A 21 -14.18 14.76 -12.57
CA PRO A 21 -13.67 15.81 -11.70
C PRO A 21 -14.73 16.73 -11.08
N GLN A 22 -15.94 16.76 -11.64
CA GLN A 22 -17.07 17.52 -11.12
C GLN A 22 -17.94 16.73 -10.13
N ASP A 23 -17.63 15.45 -9.89
CA ASP A 23 -18.35 14.64 -8.91
C ASP A 23 -18.18 15.24 -7.51
N PHE A 24 -19.28 15.28 -6.74
CA PHE A 24 -19.29 15.68 -5.35
C PHE A 24 -18.29 14.86 -4.50
N TRP A 25 -18.09 13.59 -4.84
CA TRP A 25 -17.20 12.66 -4.15
C TRP A 25 -15.78 12.64 -4.71
N ALA A 26 -15.47 13.44 -5.75
CA ALA A 26 -14.16 13.45 -6.41
C ALA A 26 -12.99 13.60 -5.42
N LYS A 27 -13.15 14.42 -4.39
CA LYS A 27 -12.13 14.59 -3.34
C LYS A 27 -11.84 13.28 -2.57
N HIS A 28 -12.88 12.55 -2.19
CA HIS A 28 -12.74 11.30 -1.44
C HIS A 28 -12.28 10.14 -2.33
N LEU A 29 -12.72 10.11 -3.60
CA LEU A 29 -12.21 9.20 -4.61
C LEU A 29 -10.70 9.40 -4.84
N TYR A 30 -10.29 10.66 -5.06
CA TYR A 30 -8.87 11.02 -5.21
C TYR A 30 -8.07 10.61 -3.98
N ALA A 31 -8.53 10.93 -2.78
CA ALA A 31 -7.80 10.64 -1.55
C ALA A 31 -7.70 9.12 -1.30
N THR A 32 -8.75 8.36 -1.59
CA THR A 32 -8.74 6.89 -1.56
C THR A 32 -7.70 6.34 -2.52
N GLY A 33 -7.75 6.74 -3.80
CA GLY A 33 -6.79 6.30 -4.82
C GLY A 33 -5.35 6.70 -4.47
N ALA A 34 -5.14 7.92 -3.96
CA ALA A 34 -3.81 8.40 -3.64
C ALA A 34 -3.16 7.69 -2.45
N ALA A 35 -3.93 7.42 -1.41
CA ALA A 35 -3.47 6.62 -0.27
C ALA A 35 -3.21 5.17 -0.69
N LEU A 36 -4.13 4.57 -1.45
CA LEU A 36 -3.96 3.21 -1.97
C LEU A 36 -2.71 3.09 -2.87
N GLY A 37 -2.44 4.11 -3.69
CA GLY A 37 -1.26 4.13 -4.56
C GLY A 37 0.02 4.14 -3.74
N LYS A 38 0.13 5.01 -2.73
CA LYS A 38 1.29 5.02 -1.82
C LYS A 38 1.48 3.67 -1.14
N PHE A 39 0.38 3.08 -0.65
CA PHE A 39 0.40 1.74 -0.05
C PHE A 39 0.92 0.69 -1.03
N ILE A 40 0.40 0.62 -2.25
CA ILE A 40 0.83 -0.36 -3.27
C ILE A 40 2.32 -0.19 -3.58
N TYR A 41 2.77 1.05 -3.80
CA TYR A 41 4.17 1.33 -4.12
C TYR A 41 5.11 0.88 -3.01
N LEU A 42 4.79 1.20 -1.74
CA LEU A 42 5.63 0.80 -0.62
C LEU A 42 5.50 -0.68 -0.28
N MET A 43 4.33 -1.29 -0.48
CA MET A 43 4.13 -2.74 -0.36
C MET A 43 5.00 -3.51 -1.37
N ASP A 44 5.11 -3.03 -2.59
CA ASP A 44 5.99 -3.62 -3.61
C ASP A 44 7.46 -3.51 -3.20
N ALA A 45 7.88 -2.32 -2.76
CA ALA A 45 9.21 -2.09 -2.22
C ALA A 45 9.53 -2.98 -1.00
N CYS A 46 8.53 -3.27 -0.17
CA CYS A 46 8.64 -4.21 0.95
C CYS A 46 8.89 -5.64 0.48
N LEU A 47 8.16 -6.09 -0.55
CA LEU A 47 8.27 -7.45 -1.09
C LEU A 47 9.59 -7.68 -1.84
N ASP A 48 10.11 -6.65 -2.50
CA ASP A 48 11.33 -6.72 -3.31
C ASP A 48 12.61 -6.33 -2.55
N LEU A 49 12.49 -5.90 -1.30
CA LEU A 49 13.58 -5.33 -0.49
C LEU A 49 14.87 -6.17 -0.49
N GLU A 50 14.77 -7.46 -0.20
CA GLU A 50 15.91 -8.39 -0.18
C GLU A 50 16.56 -8.55 -1.56
N ALA A 51 15.73 -8.68 -2.61
CA ALA A 51 16.21 -8.84 -3.98
C ALA A 51 16.91 -7.57 -4.46
N ASP A 52 16.33 -6.40 -4.18
CA ASP A 52 16.90 -5.11 -4.57
C ASP A 52 18.19 -4.81 -3.84
N ARG A 53 18.27 -5.12 -2.53
CA ARG A 53 19.49 -5.04 -1.74
C ARG A 53 20.60 -5.90 -2.34
N LYS A 54 20.30 -7.17 -2.65
CA LYS A 54 21.24 -8.14 -3.23
C LYS A 54 21.73 -7.74 -4.62
N HIS A 55 20.85 -7.15 -5.43
CA HIS A 55 21.15 -6.79 -6.82
C HIS A 55 21.58 -5.33 -7.00
N HIS A 56 21.77 -4.59 -5.90
CA HIS A 56 22.11 -3.17 -5.90
C HIS A 56 21.15 -2.32 -6.75
N ARG A 57 19.86 -2.64 -6.67
CA ARG A 57 18.78 -1.87 -7.33
C ARG A 57 18.29 -0.78 -6.39
N TYR A 58 17.68 0.23 -6.98
CA TYR A 58 17.00 1.26 -6.19
C TYR A 58 15.80 0.63 -5.47
N ASN A 59 15.73 0.84 -4.17
CA ASN A 59 14.54 0.55 -3.36
C ASN A 59 14.35 1.69 -2.34
N PRO A 60 13.14 2.24 -2.22
CA PRO A 60 12.88 3.39 -1.36
C PRO A 60 13.06 3.10 0.13
N LEU A 61 13.04 1.84 0.57
CA LEU A 61 13.17 1.53 2.00
C LEU A 61 14.64 1.49 2.45
N LEU A 62 15.59 1.29 1.54
CA LEU A 62 17.00 1.16 1.88
C LEU A 62 17.51 2.40 2.63
N GLY A 63 18.05 2.19 3.83
CA GLY A 63 18.52 3.26 4.72
C GLY A 63 17.44 3.86 5.62
N THR A 64 16.26 3.25 5.71
CA THR A 64 15.20 3.57 6.67
C THR A 64 15.03 2.43 7.68
N ASP A 65 14.41 2.70 8.83
CA ASP A 65 14.15 1.66 9.85
C ASP A 65 13.29 0.50 9.28
N ALA A 66 12.36 0.81 8.38
CA ALA A 66 11.51 -0.19 7.71
C ALA A 66 12.28 -1.15 6.78
N ALA A 67 13.56 -0.88 6.47
CA ALA A 67 14.38 -1.84 5.72
C ALA A 67 15.03 -2.93 6.58
N ASP A 68 15.14 -2.71 7.88
CA ASP A 68 15.83 -3.62 8.79
C ASP A 68 14.92 -4.09 9.96
N ASP A 69 13.76 -3.47 10.15
CA ASP A 69 12.77 -3.81 11.17
C ASP A 69 11.36 -4.03 10.57
N GLN A 70 10.90 -5.27 10.66
CA GLN A 70 9.60 -5.71 10.16
C GLN A 70 8.42 -5.06 10.91
N GLU A 71 8.58 -4.66 12.18
CA GLU A 71 7.53 -3.98 12.95
C GLU A 71 7.31 -2.57 12.39
N TYR A 72 8.39 -1.81 12.16
CA TYR A 72 8.31 -0.50 11.50
C TYR A 72 7.74 -0.61 10.08
N GLN A 73 8.12 -1.66 9.35
CA GLN A 73 7.56 -1.94 8.02
C GLN A 73 6.05 -2.17 8.08
N LEU A 74 5.56 -2.93 9.06
CA LEU A 74 4.13 -3.18 9.27
C LEU A 74 3.39 -1.91 9.67
N ASP A 75 3.95 -1.09 10.57
CA ASP A 75 3.35 0.17 11.01
C ASP A 75 3.22 1.15 9.85
N LEU A 76 4.25 1.29 9.01
CA LEU A 76 4.22 2.12 7.82
C LEU A 76 3.10 1.70 6.86
N LEU A 77 3.03 0.41 6.52
CA LEU A 77 2.00 -0.13 5.63
C LEU A 77 0.60 0.01 6.25
N THR A 78 0.47 -0.19 7.56
CA THR A 78 -0.78 -0.06 8.30
C THR A 78 -1.29 1.37 8.26
N MET A 79 -0.43 2.36 8.52
CA MET A 79 -0.77 3.78 8.42
C MET A 79 -1.31 4.13 7.03
N LEU A 80 -0.64 3.68 5.96
CA LEU A 80 -1.03 4.01 4.59
C LEU A 80 -2.37 3.38 4.20
N ILE A 81 -2.62 2.12 4.57
CA ILE A 81 -3.92 1.50 4.29
C ILE A 81 -5.03 2.06 5.20
N SER A 82 -4.70 2.50 6.42
CA SER A 82 -5.62 3.22 7.30
C SER A 82 -6.07 4.55 6.68
N ASP A 83 -5.16 5.32 6.09
CA ASP A 83 -5.52 6.55 5.36
C ASP A 83 -6.45 6.24 4.17
N CYS A 84 -6.14 5.19 3.41
CA CYS A 84 -6.98 4.74 2.29
C CYS A 84 -8.39 4.35 2.76
N THR A 85 -8.47 3.50 3.78
CA THR A 85 -9.76 2.99 4.30
C THR A 85 -10.58 4.11 4.94
N LEU A 86 -9.95 5.07 5.62
CA LEU A 86 -10.64 6.23 6.18
C LEU A 86 -11.34 7.08 5.12
N GLU A 87 -10.71 7.30 3.97
CA GLU A 87 -11.32 8.05 2.87
C GLU A 87 -12.35 7.22 2.10
N PHE A 88 -12.08 5.92 1.92
CA PHE A 88 -13.00 4.97 1.31
C PHE A 88 -14.34 4.91 2.06
N GLU A 89 -14.32 4.83 3.39
CA GLU A 89 -15.54 4.71 4.22
C GLU A 89 -16.41 5.98 4.20
N LYS A 90 -15.91 7.11 3.66
CA LYS A 90 -16.71 8.33 3.45
C LYS A 90 -17.53 8.27 2.16
N LEU A 91 -17.23 7.34 1.25
CA LEU A 91 -17.93 7.20 -0.02
C LEU A 91 -19.29 6.50 0.19
N PRO A 92 -20.36 6.92 -0.50
CA PRO A 92 -21.69 6.35 -0.35
C PRO A 92 -21.84 5.04 -1.15
N ILE A 93 -21.02 4.04 -0.85
CA ILE A 93 -21.00 2.77 -1.57
C ILE A 93 -22.11 1.86 -1.04
N LEU A 94 -23.08 1.56 -1.92
CA LEU A 94 -24.20 0.65 -1.59
C LEU A 94 -23.99 -0.75 -2.16
N GLN A 95 -23.39 -0.84 -3.35
CA GLN A 95 -23.17 -2.10 -4.03
C GLN A 95 -21.79 -2.66 -3.69
N ASP A 96 -21.72 -3.95 -3.37
CA ASP A 96 -20.46 -4.70 -3.19
C ASP A 96 -19.50 -4.13 -2.14
N VAL A 97 -19.99 -3.29 -1.21
CA VAL A 97 -19.15 -2.67 -0.17
C VAL A 97 -18.40 -3.70 0.67
N GLU A 98 -19.02 -4.84 0.97
CA GLU A 98 -18.38 -5.92 1.72
C GLU A 98 -17.24 -6.58 0.94
N ILE A 99 -17.32 -6.66 -0.40
CA ILE A 99 -16.24 -7.16 -1.23
C ILE A 99 -15.06 -6.17 -1.21
N LEU A 100 -15.34 -4.88 -1.36
CA LEU A 100 -14.31 -3.83 -1.32
C LEU A 100 -13.63 -3.75 0.05
N ARG A 101 -14.39 -3.85 1.14
CA ARG A 101 -13.86 -3.95 2.50
C ARG A 101 -12.98 -5.18 2.67
N ASN A 102 -13.41 -6.34 2.20
CA ASN A 102 -12.59 -7.55 2.26
C ASN A 102 -11.25 -7.39 1.51
N ILE A 103 -11.25 -6.71 0.36
CA ILE A 103 -10.03 -6.38 -0.38
C ILE A 103 -9.13 -5.48 0.46
N LEU A 104 -9.63 -4.34 0.93
CA LEU A 104 -8.82 -3.32 1.63
C LEU A 104 -8.33 -3.76 3.01
N PHE A 105 -9.15 -4.48 3.78
CA PHE A 105 -8.79 -4.90 5.15
C PHE A 105 -7.99 -6.21 5.20
N SER A 106 -8.12 -7.08 4.19
CA SER A 106 -7.53 -8.43 4.25
C SER A 106 -6.83 -8.84 2.97
N GLY A 107 -7.44 -8.58 1.80
CA GLY A 107 -6.93 -9.02 0.51
C GLY A 107 -5.55 -8.45 0.18
N VAL A 108 -5.35 -7.14 0.37
CA VAL A 108 -4.10 -6.45 0.07
C VAL A 108 -2.89 -6.97 0.86
N TRP A 109 -3.12 -7.61 2.00
CA TRP A 109 -2.08 -8.14 2.88
C TRP A 109 -1.62 -9.55 2.53
N GLN A 110 -2.30 -10.25 1.62
CA GLN A 110 -2.05 -11.67 1.37
C GLN A 110 -0.60 -11.93 0.95
N LYS A 111 -0.08 -11.18 -0.03
CA LYS A 111 1.31 -11.34 -0.51
C LYS A 111 2.32 -11.07 0.60
N TYR A 112 2.12 -10.00 1.36
CA TYR A 112 2.98 -9.62 2.49
C TYR A 112 3.05 -10.73 3.53
N LYS A 113 1.89 -11.17 4.02
CA LYS A 113 1.79 -12.25 5.02
C LYS A 113 2.44 -13.54 4.55
N MET A 114 2.34 -13.86 3.25
CA MET A 114 3.02 -15.00 2.66
C MET A 114 4.54 -14.80 2.62
N ALA A 115 5.02 -13.61 2.25
CA ALA A 115 6.45 -13.31 2.19
C ALA A 115 7.11 -13.31 3.57
N THR A 116 6.39 -12.86 4.60
CA THR A 116 6.89 -12.72 5.96
C THR A 116 6.45 -13.85 6.91
N ASP A 117 5.98 -14.99 6.38
CA ASP A 117 5.54 -16.12 7.21
C ASP A 117 6.76 -16.83 7.80
N PRO A 118 6.99 -16.82 9.12
CA PRO A 118 8.16 -17.47 9.74
C PRO A 118 8.19 -18.98 9.50
N ARG A 119 7.05 -19.61 9.17
CA ARG A 119 6.98 -21.05 8.85
C ARG A 119 7.65 -21.40 7.52
N ARG A 120 7.96 -20.42 6.66
CA ARG A 120 8.68 -20.64 5.40
C ARG A 120 10.19 -20.76 5.58
N GLU A 121 10.77 -20.15 6.62
CA GLU A 121 12.21 -20.26 6.91
C GLU A 121 12.61 -21.69 7.27
N GLY A 122 11.70 -22.46 7.91
CA GLY A 122 11.94 -23.86 8.30
C GLY A 122 11.84 -24.91 7.17
N GLN A 123 11.53 -24.52 5.93
CA GLN A 123 11.42 -25.45 4.78
C GLN A 123 12.58 -25.34 3.79
N GLN A 124 13.55 -24.45 4.03
CA GLN A 124 14.74 -24.26 3.19
C GLN A 124 16.06 -24.64 3.89
N ALA A 125 16.00 -25.25 5.08
CA ALA A 125 17.15 -25.75 5.83
C ALA A 125 17.30 -27.27 5.72
#